data_AF-A0A2E0GQF7-F1
#
_entry.id   AF-A0A2E0GQF7-F1
#
_cell.length_a   1.000
_cell.length_b   1.000
_cell.length_c   1.000
_cell.angle_alpha   90.00
_cell.angle_beta   90.00
_cell.angle_gamma   90.00
#
_symmetry.space_group_name_H-M   'P 1'
#
loop_
_entity.id
_entity.type
_entity.pdbx_description
1 polymer ?
#
loop_
_entity_poly.entity_id
_entity_poly.type
_entity_poly.pdbx_seq_one_letter_code
_entity_poly.pdbx_strand_id
1 'polypeptide(L)' 'MICVICKGEIEKHYTEEGVMYWDQGHNAEPIADGRCCDKCNQDIVVQYRISDMLVNKGGSNG' A
#
# COMPACT_ATOMS: atom_id res chain seq x y z
N MET A 1 -10.45 5.97 8.45
CA MET A 1 -10.25 6.34 7.02
C MET A 1 -10.70 5.16 6.16
N ILE A 2 -11.11 5.38 4.91
CA ILE A 2 -11.57 4.29 4.02
C ILE A 2 -10.50 3.99 2.95
N CYS A 3 -10.18 2.72 2.78
CA CYS A 3 -9.25 2.22 1.77
C CYS A 3 -9.77 2.53 0.36
N VAL A 4 -8.97 3.19 -0.47
CA VAL A 4 -9.40 3.56 -1.84
C VAL A 4 -9.57 2.36 -2.76
N ILE A 5 -8.97 1.21 -2.44
CA ILE A 5 -9.01 -0.01 -3.25
C ILE A 5 -10.21 -0.89 -2.86
N CYS A 6 -10.26 -1.40 -1.62
CA CYS A 6 -11.31 -2.33 -1.19
C CYS A 6 -12.54 -1.67 -0.57
N LYS A 7 -12.50 -0.34 -0.34
CA LYS A 7 -13.55 0.42 0.36
C LYS A 7 -13.81 -0.02 1.82
N GLY A 8 -12.93 -0.84 2.39
CA GLY A 8 -12.93 -1.19 3.81
C GLY A 8 -12.30 -0.12 4.70
N GLU A 9 -12.48 -0.24 6.01
CA GLU A 9 -11.79 0.62 6.98
C GLU A 9 -10.28 0.34 6.98
N ILE A 10 -9.47 1.39 7.07
CA ILE A 10 -8.02 1.30 7.22
C ILE A 10 -7.68 1.00 8.68
N GLU A 11 -6.77 0.04 8.88
CA GLU A 11 -6.30 -0.40 10.18
C GLU A 11 -5.54 0.72 10.91
N LYS A 12 -5.71 0.77 12.23
CA LYS A 12 -4.87 1.57 13.12
C LYS A 12 -3.78 0.67 13.69
N HIS A 13 -2.56 1.20 13.79
CA HIS A 13 -1.43 0.47 14.36
C HIS A 13 -1.08 0.99 15.74
N TYR A 14 -0.69 0.07 16.61
CA TYR A 14 -0.47 0.30 18.03
C TYR A 14 0.85 -0.33 18.45
N THR A 15 1.55 0.29 19.41
CA THR A 15 2.69 -0.36 20.08
C THR A 15 2.22 -1.57 20.88
N GLU A 16 3.15 -2.38 21.38
CA GLU A 16 2.82 -3.52 22.24
C GLU A 16 2.09 -3.11 23.52
N GLU A 17 2.34 -1.89 24.02
CA GLU A 17 1.66 -1.29 25.17
C GLU A 17 0.28 -0.68 24.83
N GLY A 18 -0.16 -0.79 23.56
CA GLY A 18 -1.46 -0.30 23.11
C GLY A 18 -1.51 1.19 22.77
N VAL A 19 -0.36 1.86 22.59
CA VAL A 19 -0.32 3.27 22.17
C VAL A 19 -0.48 3.37 20.65
N MET A 20 -1.52 4.07 20.18
CA MET A 20 -1.74 4.28 18.75
C MET A 20 -0.64 5.15 18.16
N TYR A 21 0.06 4.65 17.13
CA TYR A 21 1.14 5.39 16.46
C TYR A 21 0.86 5.69 14.98
N TRP A 22 -0.14 5.05 14.37
CA TRP A 22 -0.48 5.27 12.96
C TRP A 22 -1.94 4.94 12.65
N ASP A 23 -2.62 5.79 11.88
CA ASP A 23 -4.02 5.59 11.47
C ASP A 23 -4.32 6.06 10.03
N GLN A 24 -3.28 6.34 9.24
CA GLN A 24 -3.42 6.94 7.90
C GLN A 24 -3.32 5.93 6.75
N GLY A 25 -2.99 4.66 7.01
CA GLY A 25 -2.85 3.60 6.00
C GLY A 25 -1.56 3.68 5.19
N HIS A 26 -1.53 3.03 4.02
CA HIS A 26 -0.36 3.00 3.12
C HIS A 26 -0.60 3.82 1.85
N ASN A 27 0.46 4.23 1.16
CA ASN A 27 0.32 4.83 -0.16
C ASN A 27 -0.27 3.78 -1.14
N ALA A 28 -1.38 4.10 -1.80
CA ALA A 28 -2.04 3.21 -2.76
C ALA A 28 -1.46 3.29 -4.18
N GLU A 29 -0.52 4.20 -4.46
CA GLU A 29 0.10 4.33 -5.77
C GLU A 29 0.99 3.13 -6.13
N PRO A 30 1.03 2.71 -7.39
CA PRO A 30 0.38 3.32 -8.56
C PRO A 30 -1.02 2.74 -8.86
N ILE A 31 -1.60 1.93 -7.96
CA ILE A 31 -2.88 1.26 -8.20
C ILE A 31 -4.05 2.24 -8.19
N ALA A 32 -4.02 3.20 -7.27
CA ALA A 32 -5.05 4.23 -7.14
C ALA A 32 -4.50 5.46 -6.39
N ASP A 33 -5.11 6.62 -6.64
CA ASP A 33 -4.80 7.85 -5.90
C ASP A 33 -5.38 7.78 -4.48
N GLY A 34 -4.51 7.88 -3.47
CA GLY A 34 -4.89 7.96 -2.05
C GLY A 34 -4.25 6.89 -1.15
N ARG A 35 -5.00 6.45 -0.14
CA ARG A 35 -4.51 5.54 0.92
C ARG A 35 -5.21 4.19 0.92
N CYS A 36 -4.47 3.12 1.21
CA CYS A 36 -4.99 1.76 1.29
C CYS A 36 -4.71 1.10 2.64
N CYS A 37 -5.49 0.05 2.95
CA CYS A 37 -5.33 -0.80 4.14
C CYS A 37 -4.10 -1.71 4.01
N ASP A 38 -3.68 -2.34 5.11
CA ASP A 38 -2.53 -3.24 5.17
C ASP A 38 -2.64 -4.38 4.15
N LYS A 39 -3.81 -5.01 4.09
CA LYS A 39 -4.07 -6.12 3.18
C LYS A 39 -3.92 -5.71 1.71
N CYS A 40 -4.53 -4.60 1.31
CA CYS A 40 -4.41 -4.11 -0.07
C CYS A 40 -2.98 -3.68 -0.40
N ASN A 41 -2.26 -3.10 0.57
CA ASN A 41 -0.86 -2.76 0.38
C ASN A 41 -0.02 -4.02 0.10
N GLN A 42 -0.16 -5.06 0.93
CA GLN A 42 0.63 -6.28 0.82
C GLN A 42 0.29 -7.11 -0.44
N ASP A 43 -1.01 -7.30 -0.71
CA ASP A 43 -1.47 -8.25 -1.71
C ASP A 43 -1.53 -7.65 -3.12
N ILE A 44 -1.65 -6.32 -3.24
CA ILE A 44 -1.89 -5.65 -4.53
C ILE A 44 -0.78 -4.64 -4.82
N VAL A 45 -0.62 -3.64 -3.94
CA VAL A 45 0.24 -2.49 -4.23
C VAL A 45 1.73 -2.88 -4.25
N VAL A 46 2.21 -3.57 -3.21
CA VAL A 46 3.61 -4.03 -3.15
C VAL A 46 3.91 -5.04 -4.26
N GLN A 47 2.99 -5.96 -4.54
CA GLN A 47 3.17 -6.92 -5.64
C GLN A 47 3.30 -6.21 -6.99
N TYR A 48 2.42 -5.25 -7.28
CA TYR A 48 2.50 -4.46 -8.50
C TYR A 48 3.82 -3.69 -8.58
N ARG A 49 4.25 -3.02 -7.50
CA ARG A 49 5.52 -2.27 -7.48
C ARG A 49 6.71 -3.19 -7.78
N ILE A 50 6.74 -4.40 -7.20
CA ILE A 50 7.79 -5.38 -7.48
C ILE A 50 7.74 -5.81 -8.95
N SER A 51 6.56 -6.17 -9.46
CA SER A 51 6.38 -6.56 -10.86
C SER A 51 6.78 -5.46 -11.83
N ASP A 52 6.37 -4.21 -11.57
CA ASP A 52 6.72 -3.03 -12.37
C ASP A 52 8.23 -2.80 -12.41
N MET A 53 8.91 -2.92 -11.25
CA MET A 53 10.38 -2.84 -11.19
C MET A 53 11.07 -3.95 -12.02
N LEU A 54 10.50 -5.16 -12.05
CA LEU A 54 11.05 -6.29 -12.80
C LEU A 54 10.81 -6.16 -14.31
N VAL A 55 9.63 -5.69 -14.72
CA VAL A 55 9.30 -5.44 -16.12
C VAL A 55 10.14 -4.27 -16.68
N ASN A 56 10.24 -3.18 -15.92
CA ASN A 56 10.91 -1.96 -16.38
C ASN A 56 12.44 -2.06 -16.33
N LYS A 57 13.03 -2.98 -15.55
CA LYS A 57 14.48 -3.28 -15.58
C LYS A 57 14.94 -4.05 -16.82
N GLY A 58 14.03 -4.57 -17.64
CA GLY A 58 14.36 -5.20 -18.93
C GLY A 58 14.50 -4.23 -20.11
N GLY A 59 14.26 -2.92 -19.90
CA GLY A 59 14.10 -1.94 -20.97
C GLY A 59 15.02 -0.71 -20.90
N SER A 60 16.18 -0.79 -20.25
CA SER A 60 17.16 0.30 -20.29
C SER A 60 18.07 0.17 -21.53
N ASN A 61 17.52 0.44 -22.71
CA ASN A 61 18.30 0.98 -23.83
C ASN A 61 17.99 2.47 -23.90
N GLY A 62 18.79 3.26 -23.19
CA GLY A 62 18.85 4.71 -23.26
C GLY A 62 20.28 5.13 -23.00
#